data_AF-A0A9D7H6A1-F1
#
_entry.id   AF-A0A9D7H6A1-F1
#
_cell.length_a   1.000
_cell.length_b   1.000
_cell.length_c   1.000
_cell.angle_alpha   90.00
_cell.angle_beta   90.00
_cell.angle_gamma   90.00
#
_symmetry.space_group_name_H-M   'P 1'
#
loop_
_entity.id
_entity.type
_entity.pdbx_description
1 polymer ?
#
loop_
_entity_poly.entity_id
_entity_poly.type
_entity_poly.pdbx_seq_one_letter_code
_entity_poly.pdbx_strand_id
1 'polypeptide(L)'
;MLLKGPFLRATNPVEERVIALIEPTAAGLGYRIVRVRLSGNRRKRLQIMGERVSDGEMGIDDCSKLSRALGPVFDLDDPVDGEYDLEISSPGIDRPLMRIEDFERFKGHEAKLETAAMTDNQRRYKGVISAVEGDVIVLATDTGETRLKFNQLSDARLVLTDRLIEEDLKRAKAVEAAGEQTADEG
;
A
#
# COMPACT_ATOMS: atom_id res chain seq x y z
N MET A 1 -9.75 -14.62 -1.49
CA MET A 1 -9.19 -14.66 -2.87
C MET A 1 -7.82 -14.00 -2.80
N LEU A 2 -6.74 -14.79 -2.83
CA LEU A 2 -5.36 -14.27 -2.84
C LEU A 2 -5.17 -13.42 -4.09
N LEU A 3 -4.75 -12.16 -3.93
CA LEU A 3 -4.61 -11.17 -5.00
C LEU A 3 -3.53 -11.65 -5.99
N LYS A 4 -3.94 -12.03 -7.21
CA LYS A 4 -3.08 -12.57 -8.28
C LYS A 4 -2.66 -11.52 -9.33
N GLY A 5 -2.79 -10.22 -9.02
CA GLY A 5 -2.33 -9.14 -9.90
C GLY A 5 -0.81 -8.98 -9.86
N PRO A 6 -0.17 -8.34 -10.86
CA PRO A 6 1.21 -7.90 -10.72
C PRO A 6 1.28 -6.85 -9.61
N PHE A 7 2.22 -7.02 -8.70
CA PHE A 7 2.53 -6.06 -7.65
C PHE A 7 3.73 -5.24 -8.10
N LEU A 8 3.76 -3.97 -7.71
CA LEU A 8 4.94 -3.14 -7.62
C LEU A 8 5.75 -3.79 -6.49
N ARG A 9 6.32 -4.96 -6.81
CA ARG A 9 6.92 -5.81 -5.80
C ARG A 9 8.03 -5.00 -5.17
N ALA A 10 8.13 -5.18 -3.86
CA ALA A 10 9.40 -5.20 -3.18
C ALA A 10 10.54 -5.49 -4.18
N THR A 11 11.36 -4.48 -4.48
CA THR A 11 12.55 -4.67 -5.30
C THR A 11 13.60 -5.52 -4.56
N ASN A 12 13.28 -5.93 -3.33
CA ASN A 12 14.09 -6.71 -2.42
C ASN A 12 13.50 -8.12 -2.20
N PRO A 13 14.25 -9.20 -2.51
CA PRO A 13 13.81 -10.58 -2.28
C PRO A 13 13.43 -10.90 -0.82
N VAL A 14 13.98 -10.18 0.16
CA VAL A 14 13.62 -10.37 1.57
C VAL A 14 12.17 -9.92 1.81
N GLU A 15 11.80 -8.75 1.30
CA GLU A 15 10.44 -8.21 1.45
C GLU A 15 9.42 -9.11 0.73
N GLU A 16 9.77 -9.71 -0.42
CA GLU A 16 8.90 -10.70 -1.09
C GLU A 16 8.63 -11.93 -0.19
N ARG A 17 9.66 -12.45 0.48
CA ARG A 17 9.50 -13.56 1.43
C ARG A 17 8.67 -13.17 2.64
N VAL A 18 8.90 -11.98 3.20
CA VAL A 18 8.08 -11.45 4.30
C VAL A 18 6.61 -11.39 3.87
N ILE A 19 6.31 -10.83 2.70
CA ILE A 19 4.93 -10.75 2.18
C ILE A 19 4.30 -12.15 2.10
N ALA A 20 4.97 -13.10 1.45
CA ALA A 20 4.47 -14.46 1.28
C ALA A 20 4.22 -15.16 2.62
N LEU A 21 5.06 -14.89 3.62
CA LEU A 21 4.95 -15.43 4.97
C LEU A 21 3.74 -14.85 5.74
N ILE A 22 3.54 -13.52 5.68
CA ILE A 22 2.54 -12.85 6.53
C ILE A 22 1.15 -12.73 5.90
N GLU A 23 1.05 -12.77 4.56
CA GLU A 23 -0.22 -12.59 3.85
C GLU A 23 -1.33 -13.57 4.29
N PRO A 24 -1.07 -14.88 4.48
CA PRO A 24 -2.09 -15.82 4.93
C PRO A 24 -2.69 -15.44 6.30
N THR A 25 -1.82 -15.07 7.26
CA THR A 25 -2.23 -14.64 8.60
C THR A 25 -3.01 -13.34 8.56
N ALA A 26 -2.53 -12.34 7.80
CA ALA A 26 -3.22 -11.08 7.62
C ALA A 26 -4.62 -11.29 6.99
N ALA A 27 -4.69 -12.10 5.94
CA ALA A 27 -5.94 -12.42 5.25
C ALA A 27 -6.95 -13.13 6.18
N GLY A 28 -6.48 -14.06 7.02
CA GLY A 28 -7.32 -14.74 8.02
C GLY A 28 -7.94 -13.80 9.05
N LEU A 29 -7.30 -12.65 9.30
CA LEU A 29 -7.79 -11.61 10.20
C LEU A 29 -8.64 -10.53 9.50
N GLY A 30 -8.84 -10.65 8.18
CA GLY A 30 -9.56 -9.66 7.39
C GLY A 30 -8.72 -8.45 6.95
N TYR A 31 -7.39 -8.55 7.01
CA TYR A 31 -6.47 -7.51 6.56
C TYR A 31 -5.87 -7.82 5.19
N ARG A 32 -5.62 -6.76 4.43
CA ARG A 32 -4.80 -6.73 3.22
C ARG A 32 -3.46 -6.09 3.57
N ILE A 33 -2.36 -6.73 3.19
CA ILE A 33 -1.04 -6.10 3.24
C ILE A 33 -0.92 -5.12 2.08
N VAL A 34 -0.70 -3.85 2.36
CA VAL A 34 -0.54 -2.80 1.34
C VAL A 34 0.90 -2.76 0.86
N ARG A 35 1.87 -2.67 1.78
CA ARG A 35 3.30 -2.59 1.47
C ARG A 35 4.11 -3.27 2.57
N VAL A 36 5.21 -3.91 2.18
CA VAL A 36 6.29 -4.29 3.09
C VAL A 36 7.56 -3.59 2.61
N ARG A 37 8.32 -3.00 3.54
CA ARG A 37 9.58 -2.33 3.22
C ARG A 37 10.62 -2.56 4.31
N LEU A 38 11.78 -3.08 3.91
CA LEU A 38 12.95 -3.22 4.75
C LEU A 38 13.90 -2.06 4.45
N SER A 39 14.27 -1.30 5.48
CA SER A 39 15.12 -0.12 5.33
C SER A 39 16.14 -0.01 6.45
N GLY A 40 17.15 0.85 6.26
CA GLY A 40 18.21 1.08 7.24
C GLY A 40 19.34 0.06 7.17
N ASN A 41 20.56 0.50 7.43
CA ASN A 41 21.75 -0.34 7.38
C ASN A 41 22.20 -0.81 8.77
N ARG A 42 22.40 0.13 9.72
CA ARG A 42 22.84 -0.18 11.09
C ARG A 42 21.70 -0.54 12.03
N ARG A 43 20.56 0.15 11.90
CA ARG A 43 19.33 -0.12 12.62
C ARG A 43 18.26 -0.39 11.58
N LYS A 44 18.04 -1.67 11.29
CA LYS A 44 17.08 -2.09 10.27
C LYS A 44 15.68 -1.81 10.78
N ARG A 45 14.78 -1.49 9.86
CA ARG A 45 13.35 -1.33 10.12
C ARG A 45 12.56 -2.11 9.09
N LEU A 46 11.70 -3.01 9.57
CA LEU A 46 10.71 -3.70 8.76
C LEU A 46 9.37 -2.99 8.92
N GLN A 47 8.96 -2.22 7.92
CA GLN A 47 7.65 -1.56 7.88
C GLN A 47 6.65 -2.46 7.16
N ILE A 48 5.51 -2.70 7.79
CA ILE A 48 4.36 -3.41 7.23
C ILE A 48 3.17 -2.45 7.27
N MET A 49 2.69 -2.06 6.10
CA MET A 49 1.46 -1.29 5.96
C MET A 49 0.30 -2.23 5.67
N GLY A 50 -0.78 -2.12 6.43
CA GLY A 50 -1.99 -2.92 6.26
C GLY A 50 -3.26 -2.08 6.17
N GLU A 51 -4.35 -2.70 5.73
CA GLU A 51 -5.69 -2.15 5.79
C GLU A 51 -6.73 -3.25 5.96
N ARG A 52 -7.88 -2.98 6.57
CA ARG A 52 -9.01 -3.90 6.55
C ARG A 52 -9.55 -4.04 5.13
N VAL A 53 -9.91 -5.26 4.75
CA VAL A 53 -10.50 -5.54 3.44
C VAL A 53 -11.89 -4.90 3.29
N SER A 54 -12.61 -4.70 4.40
CA SER A 54 -13.99 -4.20 4.44
C SER A 54 -14.13 -2.73 4.03
N ASP A 55 -13.24 -1.87 4.52
CA ASP A 55 -13.34 -0.40 4.36
C ASP A 55 -12.04 0.22 3.83
N GLY A 56 -10.92 -0.49 3.87
CA GLY A 56 -9.61 0.04 3.49
C GLY A 56 -8.96 0.92 4.55
N GLU A 57 -9.44 0.85 5.80
CA GLU A 57 -8.91 1.60 6.94
C GLU A 57 -8.15 0.69 7.91
N MET A 58 -7.35 1.29 8.79
CA MET A 58 -6.66 0.56 9.86
C MET A 58 -6.37 1.48 11.05
N GLY A 59 -6.91 1.14 12.21
CA GLY A 59 -6.68 1.85 13.46
C GLY A 59 -5.57 1.23 14.31
N ILE A 60 -5.30 1.83 15.48
CA ILE A 60 -4.26 1.38 16.41
C ILE A 60 -4.50 -0.06 16.90
N ASP A 61 -5.77 -0.41 17.16
CA ASP A 61 -6.13 -1.75 17.61
C ASP A 61 -5.88 -2.81 16.53
N ASP A 62 -6.12 -2.47 15.25
CA ASP A 62 -5.79 -3.35 14.14
C ASP A 62 -4.28 -3.55 14.01
N CYS A 63 -3.48 -2.48 14.17
CA CYS A 63 -2.02 -2.57 14.16
C CYS A 63 -1.53 -3.50 15.28
N SER A 64 -2.11 -3.36 16.46
CA SER A 64 -1.80 -4.20 17.62
C SER A 64 -2.20 -5.66 17.40
N LYS A 65 -3.39 -5.89 16.82
CA LYS A 65 -3.90 -7.22 16.51
C LYS A 65 -3.05 -7.92 15.45
N LEU A 66 -2.70 -7.23 14.37
CA LEU A 66 -1.82 -7.75 13.34
C LEU A 66 -0.43 -8.04 13.91
N SER A 67 0.15 -7.12 14.68
CA SER A 67 1.47 -7.30 15.32
C SER A 67 1.54 -8.56 16.17
N ARG A 68 0.56 -8.75 17.07
CA ARG A 68 0.48 -9.94 17.92
C ARG A 68 0.33 -11.24 17.13
N ALA A 69 -0.41 -11.21 16.02
CA ALA A 69 -0.61 -12.39 15.19
C ALA A 69 0.63 -12.75 14.34
N LEU A 70 1.43 -11.76 13.95
CA LEU A 70 2.65 -11.98 13.18
C LEU A 70 3.84 -12.40 14.04
N GLY A 71 3.86 -12.07 15.34
CA GLY A 71 4.94 -12.45 16.25
C GLY A 71 5.32 -13.94 16.17
N PRO A 72 4.39 -14.88 16.43
CA PRO A 72 4.68 -16.32 16.33
C PRO A 72 5.09 -16.80 14.94
N VAL A 73 4.68 -16.08 13.88
CA VAL A 73 5.05 -16.40 12.50
C VAL A 73 6.52 -16.06 12.27
N PHE A 74 6.96 -14.89 12.74
CA PHE A 74 8.38 -14.51 12.69
C PHE A 74 9.24 -15.34 13.63
N ASP A 75 8.75 -15.68 14.83
CA ASP A 75 9.49 -16.55 15.76
C ASP A 75 9.84 -17.93 15.15
N LEU A 76 9.02 -18.40 14.21
CA LEU A 76 9.20 -19.69 13.54
C LEU A 76 10.07 -19.61 12.28
N ASP A 77 9.85 -18.63 11.42
CA ASP A 77 10.49 -18.53 10.10
C ASP A 77 10.71 -17.06 9.67
N ASP A 78 11.51 -16.30 10.43
CA ASP A 78 11.84 -14.91 10.07
C ASP A 78 12.82 -14.86 8.87
N PRO A 79 12.42 -14.28 7.72
CA PRO A 79 13.30 -14.17 6.56
C PRO A 79 14.27 -12.98 6.64
N VAL A 80 14.22 -12.15 7.68
CA VAL A 80 15.06 -10.96 7.87
C VAL A 80 16.27 -11.27 8.75
N ASP A 81 17.47 -11.12 8.19
CA ASP A 81 18.70 -11.36 8.95
C ASP A 81 18.98 -10.26 9.98
N GLY A 82 19.24 -10.67 11.22
CA GLY A 82 19.68 -9.80 12.31
C GLY A 82 18.56 -8.93 12.92
N GLU A 83 18.93 -8.06 13.86
CA GLU A 83 17.94 -7.26 14.59
C GLU A 83 17.33 -6.14 13.72
N TYR A 84 16.04 -5.90 13.92
CA TYR A 84 15.29 -4.82 13.29
C TYR A 84 14.16 -4.32 14.19
N ASP A 85 13.73 -3.08 13.97
CA ASP A 85 12.48 -2.57 14.53
C ASP A 85 11.30 -2.95 13.61
N LEU A 86 10.28 -3.62 14.15
CA LEU A 86 9.03 -3.89 13.44
C LEU A 86 8.09 -2.69 13.58
N GLU A 87 7.65 -2.14 12.46
CA GLU A 87 6.67 -1.04 12.40
C GLU A 87 5.42 -1.51 11.64
N ILE A 88 4.27 -1.50 12.30
CA ILE A 88 2.97 -1.80 11.67
C ILE A 88 2.11 -0.55 11.68
N SER A 89 1.62 -0.17 10.50
CA SER A 89 0.85 1.05 10.31
C SER A 89 -0.21 0.91 9.21
N SER A 90 -1.12 1.88 9.14
CA SER A 90 -1.95 2.10 7.96
C SER A 90 -1.13 2.84 6.88
N PRO A 91 -1.53 2.78 5.60
CA PRO A 91 -0.88 3.58 4.56
C PRO A 91 -1.19 5.09 4.66
N GLY A 92 -2.31 5.47 5.30
CA GLY A 92 -2.77 6.84 5.40
C GLY A 92 -3.03 7.52 4.05
N ILE A 93 -3.01 8.85 4.04
CA ILE A 93 -3.34 9.69 2.87
C ILE A 93 -2.22 9.67 1.81
N ASP A 94 -0.95 9.59 2.20
CA ASP A 94 0.19 9.41 1.27
C ASP A 94 0.34 7.94 0.85
N ARG A 95 -0.77 7.38 0.38
CA ARG A 95 -0.94 5.95 0.14
C ARG A 95 -0.02 5.49 -1.01
N PRO A 96 0.79 4.44 -0.82
CA PRO A 96 1.51 3.81 -1.91
C PRO A 96 0.55 3.00 -2.82
N LEU A 97 0.77 3.08 -4.12
CA LEU A 97 0.01 2.35 -5.13
C LEU A 97 0.82 1.13 -5.55
N MET A 98 0.51 -0.02 -4.95
CA MET A 98 1.37 -1.20 -5.00
C MET A 98 0.85 -2.27 -5.96
N ARG A 99 -0.37 -2.14 -6.48
CA ARG A 99 -0.99 -3.07 -7.43
C ARG A 99 -1.76 -2.30 -8.49
N ILE A 100 -2.01 -2.93 -9.64
CA ILE A 100 -2.85 -2.33 -10.70
C ILE A 100 -4.23 -1.93 -10.15
N GLU A 101 -4.81 -2.74 -9.27
CA GLU A 101 -6.11 -2.44 -8.66
C GLU A 101 -6.09 -1.17 -7.80
N ASP A 102 -4.93 -0.78 -7.25
CA ASP A 102 -4.80 0.49 -6.55
C ASP A 102 -4.96 1.66 -7.54
N PHE A 103 -4.34 1.58 -8.72
CA PHE A 103 -4.50 2.61 -9.75
C PHE A 103 -5.95 2.73 -10.24
N GLU A 104 -6.62 1.59 -10.42
CA GLU A 104 -8.05 1.56 -10.78
C GLU A 104 -8.91 2.20 -9.70
N ARG A 105 -8.65 1.89 -8.42
CA ARG A 105 -9.37 2.44 -7.27
C ARG A 105 -9.21 3.97 -7.16
N PHE A 106 -8.06 4.50 -7.54
CA PHE A 106 -7.73 5.92 -7.41
C PHE A 106 -7.69 6.68 -8.73
N LYS A 107 -8.37 6.20 -9.78
CA LYS A 107 -8.59 6.99 -11.00
C LYS A 107 -9.22 8.34 -10.66
N GLY A 108 -8.74 9.39 -11.34
CA GLY A 108 -9.12 10.78 -11.09
C GLY A 108 -8.34 11.47 -9.97
N HIS A 109 -7.47 10.76 -9.25
CA HIS A 109 -6.55 11.37 -8.28
C HIS A 109 -5.18 11.63 -8.88
N GLU A 110 -4.50 12.64 -8.33
CA GLU A 110 -3.12 12.93 -8.65
C GLU A 110 -2.18 11.91 -8.00
N ALA A 111 -1.25 11.38 -8.78
CA ALA A 111 -0.24 10.43 -8.35
C ALA A 111 1.15 10.85 -8.81
N LYS A 112 2.15 10.41 -8.06
CA LYS A 112 3.56 10.51 -8.41
C LYS A 112 4.11 9.12 -8.64
N LEU A 113 4.64 8.89 -9.83
CA LEU A 113 5.24 7.61 -10.26
C LEU A 113 6.73 7.80 -10.51
N GLU A 114 7.53 6.82 -10.12
CA GLU A 114 8.95 6.73 -10.44
C GLU A 114 9.21 5.44 -11.20
N THR A 115 9.96 5.51 -12.30
CA THR A 115 10.39 4.35 -13.08
C THR A 115 11.77 3.86 -12.64
N ALA A 116 12.01 2.56 -12.76
CA ALA A 116 13.29 1.95 -12.41
C ALA A 116 14.44 2.43 -13.31
N ALA A 117 14.16 2.61 -14.60
CA ALA A 117 15.10 3.13 -15.59
C ALA A 117 14.73 4.56 -16.01
N MET A 118 15.74 5.37 -16.32
CA MET A 118 15.53 6.66 -16.96
C MET A 118 15.12 6.46 -18.42
N THR A 119 14.07 7.15 -18.84
CA THR A 119 13.65 7.26 -20.24
C THR A 119 13.62 8.74 -20.60
N ASP A 120 14.29 9.16 -21.68
CA ASP A 120 14.37 10.57 -22.10
C ASP A 120 14.82 11.54 -20.99
N ASN A 121 15.79 11.11 -20.18
CA ASN A 121 16.33 11.85 -19.03
C ASN A 121 15.28 12.17 -17.94
N GLN A 122 14.15 11.46 -17.95
CA GLN A 122 13.08 11.54 -16.98
C GLN A 122 12.88 10.16 -16.32
N ARG A 123 12.66 10.17 -15.00
CA ARG A 123 12.24 8.97 -14.25
C ARG A 123 11.07 9.23 -13.32
N ARG A 124 10.67 10.49 -13.16
CA ARG A 124 9.61 10.91 -12.24
C ARG A 124 8.50 11.53 -13.04
N TYR A 125 7.30 11.06 -12.78
CA TYR A 125 6.09 11.49 -13.44
C TYR A 125 5.09 11.90 -12.37
N LYS A 126 4.36 12.97 -12.63
CA LYS A 126 3.32 13.48 -11.74
C LYS A 126 2.14 13.90 -12.62
N GLY A 127 0.94 13.46 -12.25
CA GLY A 127 -0.28 13.77 -12.97
C GLY A 127 -1.48 13.01 -12.44
N VAL A 128 -2.65 13.27 -13.01
CA VAL A 128 -3.89 12.60 -12.65
C VAL A 128 -3.96 11.23 -13.30
N ILE A 129 -4.27 10.17 -12.54
CA ILE A 129 -4.53 8.84 -13.11
C ILE A 129 -5.80 8.92 -13.94
N SER A 130 -5.67 9.05 -15.26
CA SER A 130 -6.81 9.25 -16.17
C SER A 130 -7.41 7.92 -16.63
N ALA A 131 -6.58 6.89 -16.79
CA ALA A 131 -7.01 5.56 -17.18
C ALA A 131 -6.01 4.49 -16.72
N VAL A 132 -6.50 3.24 -16.70
CA VAL A 132 -5.69 2.04 -16.56
C VAL A 132 -6.13 1.10 -17.69
N GLU A 133 -5.18 0.68 -18.53
CA GLU A 133 -5.43 -0.10 -19.73
C GLU A 133 -4.59 -1.38 -19.67
N GLY A 134 -5.15 -2.43 -19.09
CA GLY A 134 -4.40 -3.67 -18.83
C GLY A 134 -3.28 -3.41 -17.81
N ASP A 135 -2.02 -3.47 -18.27
CA ASP A 135 -0.84 -3.17 -17.46
C ASP A 135 -0.29 -1.75 -17.67
N VAL A 136 -0.98 -0.90 -18.43
CA VAL A 136 -0.57 0.48 -18.71
C VAL A 136 -1.31 1.45 -17.79
N ILE A 137 -0.55 2.26 -17.06
CA ILE A 137 -1.05 3.40 -16.29
C ILE A 137 -0.97 4.66 -17.15
N VAL A 138 -2.10 5.36 -17.28
CA VAL A 138 -2.19 6.60 -18.05
C VAL A 138 -2.30 7.78 -17.09
N LEU A 139 -1.35 8.71 -17.18
CA LEU A 139 -1.35 9.97 -16.45
C LEU A 139 -1.69 11.14 -17.38
N ALA A 140 -2.67 11.96 -17.00
CA ALA A 140 -2.84 13.30 -17.55
C ALA A 140 -1.88 14.25 -16.81
N THR A 141 -0.89 14.78 -17.52
CA THR A 141 0.11 15.73 -16.99
C THR A 141 -0.05 17.09 -17.67
N ASP A 142 0.66 18.10 -17.16
CA ASP A 142 0.67 19.45 -17.74
C ASP A 142 1.21 19.49 -19.19
N THR A 143 2.00 18.49 -19.58
CA THR A 143 2.59 18.37 -20.93
C THR A 143 1.84 17.40 -21.82
N GLY A 144 0.68 16.88 -21.37
CA GLY A 144 -0.14 15.94 -22.12
C GLY A 144 -0.24 14.57 -21.46
N GLU A 145 -0.62 13.57 -22.24
CA GLU A 145 -0.82 12.22 -21.72
C GLU A 145 0.49 11.44 -21.65
N THR A 146 0.79 10.84 -20.50
CA THR A 146 1.94 9.96 -20.29
C THR A 146 1.46 8.54 -20.03
N ARG A 147 1.99 7.56 -20.78
CA ARG A 147 1.71 6.14 -20.60
C ARG A 147 2.91 5.42 -20.02
N LEU A 148 2.72 4.71 -18.91
CA LEU A 148 3.78 3.94 -18.24
C LEU A 148 3.29 2.52 -18.01
N LYS A 149 4.10 1.51 -18.37
CA LYS A 149 3.78 0.14 -17.99
C LYS A 149 4.03 -0.04 -16.50
N PHE A 150 3.14 -0.76 -15.84
CA PHE A 150 3.21 -1.04 -14.42
C PHE A 150 4.55 -1.70 -14.02
N ASN A 151 5.06 -2.62 -14.86
CA ASN A 151 6.35 -3.28 -14.62
C ASN A 151 7.60 -2.37 -14.78
N GLN A 152 7.44 -1.15 -15.30
CA GLN A 152 8.52 -0.17 -15.37
C GLN A 152 8.62 0.66 -14.09
N LEU A 153 7.57 0.66 -13.26
CA LEU A 153 7.50 1.44 -12.05
C LEU A 153 8.40 0.84 -10.96
N SER A 154 9.10 1.71 -10.24
CA SER A 154 9.85 1.38 -9.03
C SER A 154 9.21 1.94 -7.76
N ASP A 155 8.42 3.00 -7.89
CA ASP A 155 7.66 3.60 -6.80
C ASP A 155 6.41 4.29 -7.34
N ALA A 156 5.35 4.30 -6.55
CA ALA A 156 4.11 4.97 -6.89
C ALA A 156 3.33 5.31 -5.64
N ARG A 157 2.81 6.54 -5.57
CA ARG A 157 1.99 7.01 -4.45
C ARG A 157 1.03 8.11 -4.86
N LEU A 158 -0.03 8.28 -4.10
CA LEU A 158 -0.92 9.43 -4.24
C LEU A 158 -0.20 10.72 -3.87
N VAL A 159 -0.61 11.82 -4.49
CA VAL A 159 -0.21 13.17 -4.09
C VAL A 159 -1.27 13.72 -3.14
N LEU A 160 -0.82 14.31 -2.04
CA LEU A 160 -1.69 14.98 -1.09
C LEU A 160 -2.30 16.23 -1.75
N THR A 161 -3.55 16.13 -2.18
CA THR A 161 -4.35 17.23 -2.73
C THR A 161 -5.56 17.49 -1.84
N ASP A 162 -6.13 18.70 -1.87
CA ASP A 162 -7.34 19.03 -1.09
C ASP A 162 -8.48 18.04 -1.32
N ARG A 163 -8.71 17.66 -2.59
CA ARG A 163 -9.69 16.62 -2.95
C ARG A 163 -9.45 15.30 -2.21
N LEU A 164 -8.19 14.88 -2.10
CA LEU A 164 -7.83 13.61 -1.48
C LEU A 164 -8.05 13.69 0.04
N ILE A 165 -7.66 14.81 0.66
CA ILE A 165 -7.91 15.09 2.08
C ILE A 165 -9.41 15.05 2.38
N GLU A 166 -10.22 15.73 1.58
CA GLU A 166 -11.68 15.76 1.78
C GLU A 166 -12.32 14.37 1.68
N GLU A 167 -11.90 13.57 0.70
CA GLU A 167 -12.41 12.21 0.54
C GLU A 167 -11.97 11.27 1.66
N ASP A 168 -10.73 11.41 2.13
CA ASP A 168 -10.20 10.63 3.26
C ASP A 168 -10.95 10.96 4.56
N LEU A 169 -11.14 12.25 4.86
CA LEU A 169 -11.93 12.70 6.02
C LEU A 169 -13.39 12.21 5.96
N LYS A 170 -13.98 12.15 4.76
CA LYS A 170 -15.33 11.60 4.57
C LYS A 170 -15.38 10.10 4.83
N ARG A 171 -14.37 9.34 4.38
CA ARG A 171 -14.27 7.89 4.63
C ARG A 171 -14.08 7.60 6.12
N ALA A 172 -13.16 8.29 6.78
CA ALA A 172 -12.92 8.14 8.22
C ALA A 172 -14.21 8.36 9.04
N LYS A 173 -14.95 9.44 8.76
CA LYS A 173 -16.23 9.73 9.43
C LYS A 173 -17.30 8.67 9.15
N ALA A 174 -17.36 8.14 7.93
CA ALA A 174 -18.33 7.09 7.59
C ALA A 174 -18.06 5.79 8.35
N VAL A 175 -16.79 5.46 8.60
CA VAL A 175 -16.38 4.30 9.39
C VAL A 175 -16.72 4.49 10.87
N GLU A 176 -16.45 5.66 11.45
CA GLU A 176 -16.84 5.99 12.83
C GLU A 176 -18.36 5.83 13.03
N ALA A 177 -19.16 6.43 12.14
CA ALA A 177 -20.62 6.35 12.21
C ALA A 177 -21.18 4.92 12.04
N ALA A 178 -20.46 4.04 11.33
CA ALA A 178 -20.85 2.64 11.17
C ALA A 178 -20.48 1.79 12.40
N GLY A 179 -19.37 2.10 13.08
CA GLY A 179 -18.94 1.40 14.30
C GLY A 179 -19.84 1.68 15.51
N GLU A 180 -20.36 2.90 15.64
CA GLU A 180 -21.28 3.29 16.72
C GLU A 180 -22.64 2.58 16.63
N GLN A 181 -23.13 2.30 15.41
CA GLN A 181 -24.41 1.60 15.20
C GLN A 181 -24.33 0.12 15.56
N THR A 182 -23.15 -0.51 15.51
CA THR A 182 -22.96 -1.91 15.92
C THR A 182 -22.81 -2.11 17.44
N ALA A 183 -22.60 -1.03 18.20
CA ALA A 183 -22.39 -1.10 19.65
C ALA A 183 -23.69 -1.01 20.47
N ASP A 184 -24.83 -0.66 19.86
CA ASP A 184 -26.12 -0.44 20.55
C ASP A 184 -27.09 -1.65 20.46
N GLU A 185 -26.69 -2.76 19.84
CA GLU A 185 -27.50 -4.00 19.71
C GLU A 185 -26.95 -5.20 20.51
N GLY A 186 -26.01 -4.96 21.44
CA GLY A 186 -25.31 -6.00 22.24
C GLY A 186 -25.81 -6.16 23.68
#